data_AF-A0A653Q0N0-F1
#
_entry.id   AF-A0A653Q0N0-F1
#
_cell.length_a   1.000
_cell.length_b   1.000
_cell.length_c   1.000
_cell.angle_alpha   90.00
_cell.angle_beta   90.00
_cell.angle_gamma   90.00
#
_symmetry.space_group_name_H-M   'P 1'
#
loop_
_entity.id
_entity.type
_entity.pdbx_description
1 polymer ?
#
loop_
_entity_poly.entity_id
_entity_poly.type
_entity_poly.pdbx_seq_one_letter_code
_entity_poly.pdbx_strand_id
1 'polypeptide(L)'
;MSWTARFGVLSAAAALALYAALQAVDGVALKQAVDAWAAAPEPEKAARFATAEGIRWLEWGMRSYQNFLLGTALVLLGVVVAAARDVSRIIGYLMALSGLAYLVQGWIIGASGFSAANTLPTLVGIVAILAWTVWLLVSALRMKEAAPAGHMG
;
A
#
# COMPACT_ATOMS: atom_id res chain seq x y z
N MET A 1 -1.67 22.52 8.30
CA MET A 1 -2.10 21.47 7.35
C MET A 1 -1.21 21.34 6.12
N SER A 2 -0.57 22.41 5.61
CA SER A 2 0.27 22.34 4.39
C SER A 2 1.44 21.35 4.47
N TRP A 3 2.15 21.31 5.61
CA TRP A 3 3.24 20.34 5.83
C TRP A 3 2.76 18.89 5.91
N THR A 4 1.64 18.63 6.59
CA THR A 4 1.01 17.30 6.67
C THR A 4 0.67 16.77 5.28
N ALA A 5 0.06 17.62 4.44
CA ALA A 5 -0.28 17.26 3.06
C ALA A 5 0.97 17.01 2.21
N ARG A 6 1.98 17.86 2.29
CA ARG A 6 3.25 17.68 1.56
C ARG A 6 3.95 16.39 1.94
N PHE A 7 4.05 16.11 3.24
CA PHE A 7 4.67 14.89 3.73
C PHE A 7 3.88 13.66 3.28
N GLY A 8 2.54 13.71 3.32
CA GLY A 8 1.69 12.65 2.78
C GLY A 8 1.92 12.39 1.29
N VAL A 9 2.06 13.44 0.47
CA VAL A 9 2.38 13.31 -0.97
C VAL A 9 3.76 12.69 -1.18
N LEU A 10 4.78 13.11 -0.43
CA LEU A 10 6.12 12.55 -0.53
C LEU A 10 6.14 11.07 -0.11
N SER A 11 5.44 10.72 0.97
CA SER A 11 5.28 9.33 1.41
C SER A 11 4.56 8.49 0.35
N ALA A 12 3.50 9.01 -0.27
CA ALA A 12 2.78 8.32 -1.34
C ALA A 12 3.67 8.09 -2.57
N ALA A 13 4.40 9.12 -3.01
CA ALA A 13 5.31 9.02 -4.14
C ALA A 13 6.43 7.99 -3.88
N ALA A 14 7.03 8.02 -2.69
CA ALA A 14 8.05 7.06 -2.29
C ALA A 14 7.47 5.63 -2.18
N ALA A 15 6.25 5.47 -1.67
CA ALA A 15 5.58 4.17 -1.61
C ALA A 15 5.33 3.59 -3.01
N LEU A 16 4.88 4.41 -3.97
CA LEU A 16 4.68 3.99 -5.36
C LEU A 16 6.00 3.65 -6.05
N ALA A 17 7.06 4.42 -5.82
CA ALA A 17 8.39 4.12 -6.34
C ALA A 17 8.92 2.78 -5.81
N LEU A 18 8.79 2.53 -4.50
CA LEU A 18 9.13 1.24 -3.91
C LEU A 18 8.26 0.12 -4.44
N TYR A 19 6.97 0.36 -4.68
CA TYR A 19 6.08 -0.64 -5.26
C TYR A 19 6.52 -1.03 -6.68
N ALA A 20 6.90 -0.06 -7.51
CA ALA A 20 7.45 -0.33 -8.84
C ALA A 20 8.76 -1.12 -8.77
N ALA A 21 9.69 -0.73 -7.90
CA ALA A 21 10.92 -1.49 -7.66
C ALA A 21 10.63 -2.92 -7.19
N LEU A 22 9.61 -3.09 -6.34
CA LEU A 22 9.20 -4.38 -5.83
C LEU A 22 8.64 -5.29 -6.91
N GLN A 23 7.93 -4.76 -7.91
CA GLN A 23 7.51 -5.54 -9.07
C GLN A 23 8.71 -6.07 -9.88
N ALA A 24 9.81 -5.31 -9.94
CA ALA A 24 11.05 -5.79 -10.55
C ALA A 24 11.74 -6.86 -9.69
N VAL A 25 11.75 -6.72 -8.36
CA VAL A 25 12.35 -7.70 -7.44
C VAL A 25 11.56 -9.01 -7.43
N ASP A 26 10.25 -8.95 -7.17
CA ASP A 26 9.37 -10.12 -7.05
C ASP A 26 9.05 -10.74 -8.43
N GLY A 27 8.48 -9.92 -9.33
CA GLY A 27 7.97 -10.41 -10.61
C GLY A 27 9.06 -10.79 -11.61
N VAL A 28 10.25 -10.21 -11.52
CA VAL A 28 11.35 -10.43 -12.47
C VAL A 28 12.53 -11.14 -11.83
N ALA A 29 13.22 -10.51 -10.88
CA ALA A 29 14.48 -11.03 -10.35
C ALA A 29 14.30 -12.36 -9.60
N LEU A 30 13.31 -12.42 -8.70
CA LEU A 30 13.03 -13.62 -7.92
C LEU A 30 12.55 -14.76 -8.82
N LYS A 31 11.67 -14.47 -9.78
CA LYS A 31 11.25 -15.44 -10.79
C LYS A 31 12.46 -16.06 -11.52
N GLN A 32 13.35 -15.22 -12.04
CA GLN A 32 14.54 -15.70 -12.76
C GLN A 32 15.46 -16.54 -11.86
N ALA A 33 15.64 -16.14 -10.60
CA ALA A 33 16.46 -16.90 -9.66
C ALA A 33 15.84 -18.26 -9.30
N VAL A 34 14.52 -18.32 -9.13
CA VAL A 34 13.79 -19.57 -8.87
C VAL A 34 13.81 -20.49 -10.09
N ASP A 35 13.58 -19.95 -11.30
CA ASP A 35 13.64 -20.72 -12.54
C ASP A 35 15.06 -21.30 -12.75
N ALA A 36 16.11 -20.50 -12.49
CA ALA A 36 17.49 -20.96 -12.55
C ALA A 36 17.83 -22.02 -11.49
N TRP A 37 17.30 -21.88 -10.27
CA TRP A 37 17.46 -22.89 -9.23
C TRP A 37 16.76 -24.20 -9.58
N ALA A 38 15.54 -24.14 -10.11
CA ALA A 38 14.76 -25.31 -10.49
C ALA A 38 15.42 -26.11 -11.63
N ALA A 39 16.08 -25.42 -12.57
CA ALA A 39 16.80 -26.04 -13.67
C ALA A 39 18.23 -26.51 -13.32
N ALA A 40 18.75 -26.17 -12.13
CA ALA A 40 20.13 -26.43 -11.78
C ALA A 40 20.39 -27.93 -11.47
N PRO A 41 21.57 -28.46 -11.84
CA PRO A 41 22.01 -29.78 -11.40
C PRO A 41 22.33 -29.77 -9.90
N GLU A 42 22.25 -30.93 -9.25
CA GLU A 42 22.38 -31.08 -7.79
C GLU A 42 23.61 -30.39 -7.16
N PRO A 43 24.82 -30.43 -7.76
CA PRO A 43 25.98 -29.73 -7.19
C PRO A 43 25.82 -28.20 -7.07
N GLU A 44 25.03 -27.57 -7.96
CA GLU A 44 24.81 -26.12 -7.97
C GLU A 44 23.55 -25.71 -7.20
N LYS A 45 22.65 -26.66 -6.92
CA LYS A 45 21.28 -26.39 -6.48
C LYS A 45 21.22 -25.64 -5.15
N ALA A 46 22.07 -25.99 -4.19
CA ALA A 46 22.14 -25.29 -2.91
C ALA A 46 22.56 -23.82 -3.07
N ALA A 47 23.55 -23.53 -3.91
CA ALA A 47 24.02 -22.17 -4.15
C ALA A 47 22.97 -21.31 -4.89
N ARG A 48 22.27 -21.90 -5.86
CA ARG A 48 21.17 -21.23 -6.58
C ARG A 48 19.98 -20.96 -5.66
N PHE A 49 19.66 -21.88 -4.75
CA PHE A 49 18.64 -21.67 -3.73
C PHE A 49 18.98 -20.47 -2.83
N ALA A 50 20.20 -20.42 -2.30
CA ALA A 50 20.64 -19.30 -1.46
C ALA A 50 20.55 -17.95 -2.18
N THR A 51 20.77 -17.93 -3.50
CA THR A 51 20.56 -16.72 -4.32
C THR A 51 19.09 -16.31 -4.38
N ALA A 52 18.19 -17.26 -4.65
CA ALA A 52 16.75 -17.00 -4.67
C ALA A 52 16.22 -16.56 -3.28
N GLU A 53 16.73 -17.19 -2.21
CA GLU A 53 16.41 -16.83 -0.83
C GLU A 53 16.87 -15.40 -0.49
N GLY A 54 18.08 -15.00 -0.88
CA GLY A 54 18.55 -13.63 -0.68
C GLY A 54 17.67 -12.59 -1.38
N ILE A 55 17.19 -12.87 -2.59
CA ILE A 55 16.25 -12.00 -3.32
C ILE A 55 14.89 -11.96 -2.60
N ARG A 56 14.43 -13.10 -2.06
CA ARG A 56 13.21 -13.16 -1.26
C ARG A 56 13.30 -12.29 0.01
N TRP A 57 14.45 -12.27 0.69
CA TRP A 57 14.64 -11.39 1.85
C TRP A 57 14.65 -9.90 1.45
N LEU A 58 15.24 -9.57 0.30
CA LEU A 58 15.18 -8.22 -0.26
C LEU A 58 13.73 -7.80 -0.56
N GLU A 59 12.94 -8.72 -1.12
CA GLU A 59 11.51 -8.52 -1.36
C GLU A 59 10.76 -8.20 -0.06
N TRP A 60 11.02 -8.95 1.03
CA TRP A 60 10.40 -8.70 2.33
C TRP A 60 10.74 -7.31 2.88
N GLY A 61 12.03 -6.93 2.84
CA GLY A 61 12.47 -5.61 3.29
C GLY A 61 11.84 -4.48 2.47
N MET A 62 11.82 -4.62 1.14
CA MET A 62 11.25 -3.61 0.25
C MET A 62 9.73 -3.50 0.40
N ARG A 63 9.00 -4.62 0.51
CA ARG A 63 7.56 -4.64 0.81
C ARG A 63 7.26 -4.02 2.17
N SER A 64 8.09 -4.27 3.18
CA SER A 64 7.96 -3.68 4.51
C SER A 64 8.04 -2.15 4.45
N TYR A 65 9.08 -1.59 3.82
CA TYR A 65 9.23 -0.14 3.67
C TYR A 65 8.14 0.49 2.81
N GLN A 66 7.72 -0.17 1.74
CA GLN A 66 6.59 0.27 0.92
C GLN A 66 5.30 0.35 1.75
N ASN A 67 5.04 -0.63 2.61
CA ASN A 67 3.88 -0.65 3.49
C ASN A 67 3.94 0.44 4.56
N PHE A 68 5.11 0.71 5.14
CA PHE A 68 5.28 1.82 6.07
C PHE A 68 4.96 3.17 5.41
N LEU A 69 5.54 3.44 4.24
CA LEU A 69 5.33 4.71 3.54
C LEU A 69 3.90 4.88 3.03
N LEU A 70 3.29 3.80 2.52
CA LEU A 70 1.87 3.82 2.14
C LEU A 70 0.97 4.04 3.35
N GLY A 71 1.25 3.33 4.46
CA GLY A 71 0.52 3.47 5.71
C GLY A 71 0.57 4.90 6.25
N THR A 72 1.75 5.49 6.28
CA THR A 72 1.95 6.90 6.65
C THR A 72 1.18 7.84 5.73
N ALA A 73 1.27 7.65 4.41
CA ALA A 73 0.53 8.47 3.44
C ALA A 73 -0.98 8.43 3.68
N LEU A 74 -1.55 7.24 3.89
CA LEU A 74 -2.98 7.05 4.14
C LEU A 74 -3.44 7.64 5.47
N VAL A 75 -2.65 7.53 6.53
CA VAL A 75 -2.95 8.19 7.82
C VAL A 75 -2.98 9.71 7.66
N LEU A 76 -1.98 10.28 7.00
CA LEU A 76 -1.90 11.73 6.80
C LEU A 76 -3.02 12.25 5.89
N LEU A 77 -3.34 11.51 4.82
CA LEU A 77 -4.47 11.81 3.97
C LEU A 77 -5.78 11.74 4.76
N GLY A 78 -5.97 10.70 5.57
CA GLY A 78 -7.13 10.55 6.43
C GLY A 78 -7.32 11.71 7.40
N VAL A 79 -6.23 12.20 8.02
CA VAL A 79 -6.25 13.39 8.88
C VAL A 79 -6.66 14.64 8.11
N VAL A 80 -6.11 14.85 6.92
CA VAL A 80 -6.45 16.00 6.07
C VAL A 80 -7.94 15.96 5.66
N VAL A 81 -8.43 14.79 5.24
CA VAL A 81 -9.83 14.57 4.82
C VAL A 81 -10.80 14.71 5.99
N ALA A 82 -10.47 14.16 7.16
CA ALA A 82 -11.34 14.28 8.35
C ALA A 82 -11.47 15.72 8.86
N ALA A 83 -10.48 16.57 8.56
CA ALA A 83 -10.50 17.97 8.92
C ALA A 83 -11.11 18.87 7.82
N ALA A 84 -11.37 18.35 6.62
CA ALA A 84 -12.08 19.07 5.57
C ALA A 84 -13.57 19.21 5.94
N ARG A 85 -14.15 20.39 5.66
CA ARG A 85 -15.56 20.67 6.01
C ARG A 85 -16.57 20.06 5.04
N ASP A 86 -16.16 19.88 3.78
CA ASP A 86 -17.05 19.47 2.70
C ASP A 86 -17.04 17.95 2.46
N VAL A 87 -16.27 17.19 3.26
CA VAL A 87 -16.14 15.73 3.15
C VAL A 87 -16.54 15.08 4.46
N SER A 88 -17.20 13.92 4.39
CA SER A 88 -17.56 13.13 5.56
C SER A 88 -16.30 12.74 6.35
N ARG A 89 -16.28 13.04 7.66
CA ARG A 89 -15.16 12.68 8.54
C ARG A 89 -14.91 11.17 8.61
N ILE A 90 -15.96 10.37 8.42
CA ILE A 90 -15.87 8.90 8.45
C ILE A 90 -14.96 8.39 7.33
N ILE A 91 -14.96 9.05 6.16
CA ILE A 91 -14.04 8.71 5.06
C ILE A 91 -12.59 8.88 5.52
N GLY A 92 -12.28 10.00 6.19
CA GLY A 92 -10.95 10.24 6.74
C GLY A 92 -10.54 9.20 7.80
N TYR A 93 -11.47 8.76 8.65
CA TYR A 93 -11.21 7.69 9.62
C TYR A 93 -10.96 6.33 8.96
N LEU A 94 -11.71 5.98 7.92
CA LEU A 94 -11.48 4.75 7.16
C LEU A 94 -10.13 4.77 6.43
N MET A 95 -9.73 5.93 5.89
CA MET A 95 -8.38 6.13 5.34
C MET A 95 -7.31 5.91 6.40
N ALA A 96 -7.45 6.53 7.58
CA ALA A 96 -6.50 6.36 8.66
C ALA A 96 -6.43 4.90 9.15
N LEU A 97 -7.58 4.23 9.27
CA LEU A 97 -7.65 2.81 9.62
C LEU A 97 -6.92 1.94 8.59
N SER A 98 -7.12 2.19 7.30
CA SER A 98 -6.39 1.48 6.25
C SER A 98 -4.88 1.72 6.38
N GLY A 99 -4.46 2.96 6.64
CA GLY A 99 -3.06 3.29 6.83
C GLY A 99 -2.43 2.58 8.03
N LEU A 100 -3.12 2.54 9.18
CA LEU A 100 -2.69 1.79 10.36
C LEU A 100 -2.53 0.30 10.06
N ALA A 101 -3.46 -0.28 9.31
CA ALA A 101 -3.36 -1.67 8.88
C ALA A 101 -2.10 -1.91 8.03
N TYR A 102 -1.74 -1.00 7.11
CA TYR A 102 -0.49 -1.09 6.35
C TYR A 102 0.77 -0.93 7.20
N LEU A 103 0.76 -0.08 8.24
CA LEU A 103 1.89 0.02 9.18
C LEU A 103 2.11 -1.32 9.91
N VAL A 104 1.03 -1.96 10.37
CA VAL A 104 1.09 -3.30 10.98
C VAL A 104 1.59 -4.34 9.99
N GLN A 105 1.14 -4.29 8.73
CA GLN A 105 1.67 -5.18 7.68
C GLN A 105 3.17 -4.96 7.45
N GLY A 106 3.62 -3.71 7.40
CA GLY A 106 5.03 -3.36 7.24
C GLY A 106 5.89 -3.98 8.33
N TRP A 107 5.45 -3.88 9.59
CA TRP A 107 6.10 -4.51 10.73
C TRP A 107 6.17 -6.04 10.61
N ILE A 108 5.03 -6.70 10.36
CA ILE A 108 4.95 -8.16 10.27
C ILE A 108 5.82 -8.71 9.14
N ILE A 109 5.74 -8.10 7.96
CA ILE A 109 6.52 -8.54 6.79
C ILE A 109 8.02 -8.32 7.04
N GLY A 110 8.40 -7.20 7.66
CA GLY A 110 9.80 -6.94 7.98
C GLY A 110 10.39 -7.92 9.00
N ALA A 111 9.59 -8.33 9.99
CA ALA A 111 10.04 -9.21 11.07
C ALA A 111 9.95 -10.71 10.73
N SER A 112 8.99 -11.10 9.90
CA SER A 112 8.63 -12.52 9.71
C SER A 112 8.38 -12.90 8.25
N GLY A 113 8.62 -12.00 7.30
CA GLY A 113 8.33 -12.22 5.90
C GLY A 113 6.84 -12.40 5.62
N PHE A 114 6.51 -13.05 4.50
CA PHE A 114 5.13 -13.39 4.15
C PHE A 114 4.59 -14.51 5.04
N SER A 115 4.01 -14.11 6.16
CA SER A 115 3.42 -15.03 7.13
C SER A 115 1.90 -14.89 7.22
N ALA A 116 1.25 -15.93 7.74
CA ALA A 116 -0.20 -15.93 7.96
C ALA A 116 -0.67 -14.80 8.91
N ALA A 117 0.21 -14.32 9.79
CA ALA A 117 -0.07 -13.18 10.67
C ALA A 117 -0.46 -11.92 9.89
N ASN A 118 -0.04 -11.79 8.63
CA ASN A 118 -0.35 -10.63 7.80
C ASN A 118 -1.78 -10.66 7.22
N THR A 119 -2.50 -11.77 7.33
CA THR A 119 -3.84 -11.97 6.73
C THR A 119 -4.84 -10.94 7.23
N LEU A 120 -4.98 -10.80 8.55
CA LEU A 120 -5.97 -9.92 9.14
C LEU A 120 -5.69 -8.43 8.82
N PRO A 121 -4.46 -7.90 9.03
CA PRO A 121 -4.13 -6.53 8.61
C PRO A 121 -4.35 -6.28 7.11
N THR A 122 -4.07 -7.27 6.27
CA THR A 122 -4.31 -7.18 4.82
C THR A 122 -5.80 -7.02 4.51
N LEU A 123 -6.65 -7.88 5.08
CA LEU A 123 -8.10 -7.82 4.88
C LEU A 123 -8.69 -6.51 5.41
N VAL A 124 -8.29 -6.08 6.62
CA VAL A 124 -8.74 -4.81 7.20
C VAL A 124 -8.35 -3.64 6.29
N GLY A 125 -7.10 -3.61 5.83
CA GLY A 125 -6.61 -2.56 4.94
C GLY A 125 -7.38 -2.49 3.63
N ILE A 126 -7.56 -3.63 2.94
CA ILE A 126 -8.27 -3.70 1.66
C ILE A 126 -9.74 -3.32 1.82
N VAL A 127 -10.44 -3.89 2.81
CA VAL A 127 -11.86 -3.60 3.02
C VAL A 127 -12.07 -2.13 3.36
N ALA A 128 -11.22 -1.55 4.22
CA ALA A 128 -11.28 -0.13 4.53
C ALA A 128 -11.02 0.74 3.29
N ILE A 129 -10.03 0.39 2.46
CA ILE A 129 -9.76 1.06 1.17
C ILE A 129 -10.96 1.04 0.26
N LEU A 130 -11.54 -0.13 0.04
CA LEU A 130 -12.71 -0.27 -0.83
C LEU A 130 -13.87 0.56 -0.28
N ALA A 131 -14.14 0.49 1.02
CA ALA A 131 -15.22 1.24 1.65
C ALA A 131 -15.06 2.76 1.46
N TRP A 132 -13.90 3.33 1.77
CA TRP A 132 -13.71 4.77 1.64
C TRP A 132 -13.62 5.23 0.19
N THR A 133 -13.08 4.42 -0.71
CA THR A 133 -12.97 4.74 -2.15
C THR A 133 -14.36 4.79 -2.79
N VAL A 134 -15.19 3.78 -2.52
CA VAL A 134 -16.59 3.73 -2.99
C VAL A 134 -17.39 4.90 -2.40
N TRP A 135 -17.23 5.18 -1.11
CA TRP A 135 -17.94 6.30 -0.49
C TRP A 135 -17.52 7.64 -1.10
N LEU A 136 -16.21 7.89 -1.26
CA LEU A 136 -15.73 9.10 -1.94
C LEU A 136 -16.29 9.26 -3.34
N LEU A 137 -16.31 8.17 -4.13
CA LEU A 137 -16.87 8.19 -5.47
C LEU A 137 -18.35 8.57 -5.45
N VAL A 138 -19.15 7.91 -4.60
CA VAL A 138 -20.59 8.20 -4.48
C VAL A 138 -20.83 9.64 -4.01
N SER A 139 -20.05 10.12 -3.04
CA SER A 139 -20.11 11.51 -2.58
C SER A 139 -19.79 12.51 -3.70
N ALA A 140 -18.74 12.26 -4.48
CA ALA A 140 -18.35 13.12 -5.59
C ALA A 140 -19.42 13.16 -6.70
N LEU A 141 -20.02 12.02 -7.03
CA LEU A 141 -21.10 11.95 -8.02
C LEU A 141 -22.34 12.74 -7.57
N ARG A 142 -22.75 12.60 -6.30
CA ARG A 142 -23.88 13.34 -5.72
C ARG A 142 -23.65 14.86 -5.68
N MET A 143 -22.41 15.29 -5.41
CA MET A 143 -22.06 16.72 -5.45
C MET A 143 -22.17 17.30 -6.86
N LYS A 144 -21.81 16.52 -7.90
CA LYS A 144 -21.92 16.94 -9.30
C LYS A 144 -23.38 17.04 -9.76
N GLU A 145 -24.25 16.13 -9.32
CA GLU A 145 -25.69 16.16 -9.60
C GLU A 145 -26.39 17.36 -8.96
N ALA A 146 -25.93 17.81 -7.79
CA ALA A 146 -26.44 19.01 -7.12
C ALA A 146 -26.01 20.33 -7.80
N ALA A 147 -25.07 20.29 -8.76
CA ALA A 147 -24.43 21.48 -9.34
C ALA A 147 -25.09 22.14 -10.58
N PRO A 148 -26.18 21.62 -11.23
CA PRO A 148 -26.87 22.39 -12.27
C PRO A 148 -28.41 22.45 -12.08
N ALA A 149 -28.91 23.56 -11.50
CA ALA A 149 -30.28 24.07 -11.67
C ALA A 149 -30.48 25.53 -11.15
N GLY A 150 -29.41 26.33 -11.02
CA GLY A 150 -29.52 27.73 -10.65
C GLY A 150 -28.79 28.59 -11.67
N HIS A 151 -29.46 29.62 -12.18
CA HIS A 151 -29.03 30.58 -13.22
C HIS A 151 -29.50 30.27 -14.65
N MET A 152 -30.83 30.24 -14.84
CA MET A 152 -31.46 30.94 -15.95
C MET A 152 -32.75 31.59 -15.42
N GLY A 153 -32.65 32.87 -15.10
CA GLY A 153 -33.72 33.76 -14.65
C GLY A 153 -33.28 35.20 -14.84
#